data_AF-A0A1F5LEF9-F1
#
_entry.id   AF-A0A1F5LEF9-F1
#
_cell.length_a   1.000
_cell.length_b   1.000
_cell.length_c   1.000
_cell.angle_alpha   90.00
_cell.angle_beta   90.00
_cell.angle_gamma   90.00
#
_symmetry.space_group_name_H-M   'P 1'
#
loop_
_entity.id
_entity.type
_entity.pdbx_description
1 polymer ?
#
loop_
_entity_poly.entity_id
_entity_poly.type
_entity_poly.pdbx_seq_one_letter_code
_entity_poly.pdbx_strand_id
1 'polypeptide(L)'
;MPAPIEITDPLVVVRDLADDESLVVTEFEDHANRCRHCANAVETLKDGRSLCDQGNARARTLTQYIYSRNGKYYSVVDAEAGKPTRVKLARDTYAVRNLFTALEQGLRLRSKPVVMQAPVQAPSTGRSYDRTYPIPARRVSGEQVRPRSMSPETFQIIERTPRSSRSPTSIMYRSPGGSPSRPSSSRGSLYNTDRQERVERQYEAPRRYVESGSKYHR
;
A
#
# COMPACT_ATOMS: atom_id res chain seq x y z
N MET A 1 -19.54 -23.87 54.33
CA MET A 1 -18.76 -24.01 53.09
C MET A 1 -19.17 -22.88 52.16
N PRO A 2 -18.26 -22.01 51.70
CA PRO A 2 -18.64 -20.97 50.75
C PRO A 2 -18.97 -21.61 49.39
N ALA A 3 -20.06 -21.19 48.76
CA ALA A 3 -20.46 -21.64 47.44
C ALA A 3 -19.41 -21.23 46.39
N PRO A 4 -19.13 -22.07 45.38
CA PRO A 4 -18.23 -21.70 44.30
C PRO A 4 -18.79 -20.49 43.55
N ILE A 5 -18.00 -19.42 43.46
CA ILE A 5 -18.33 -18.24 42.69
C ILE A 5 -18.27 -18.64 41.22
N GLU A 6 -19.44 -18.80 40.59
CA GLU A 6 -19.55 -18.95 39.15
C GLU A 6 -19.08 -17.63 38.51
N ILE A 7 -17.85 -17.62 38.00
CA ILE A 7 -17.33 -16.53 37.18
C ILE A 7 -18.13 -16.56 35.88
N THR A 8 -19.21 -15.79 35.86
CA THR A 8 -20.02 -15.56 34.67
C THR A 8 -19.17 -14.73 33.71
N ASP A 9 -18.69 -15.38 32.64
CA ASP A 9 -18.10 -14.69 31.50
C ASP A 9 -19.03 -13.54 31.11
N PRO A 10 -18.54 -12.29 30.96
CA PRO A 10 -19.39 -11.16 30.60
C PRO A 10 -20.11 -11.50 29.29
N LEU A 11 -21.40 -11.15 29.20
CA LEU A 11 -22.22 -11.40 28.02
C LEU A 11 -21.65 -10.62 26.82
N VAL A 12 -20.75 -11.28 26.10
CA VAL A 12 -20.11 -10.73 24.92
C VAL A 12 -21.14 -10.74 23.79
N VAL A 13 -21.43 -9.56 23.24
CA VAL A 13 -22.30 -9.41 22.07
C VAL A 13 -21.69 -10.22 20.93
N VAL A 14 -22.50 -11.10 20.34
CA VAL A 14 -22.07 -11.91 19.19
C VAL A 14 -22.66 -11.30 17.93
N ARG A 15 -21.80 -10.91 17.00
CA ARG A 15 -22.20 -10.39 15.68
C ARG A 15 -21.63 -11.22 14.54
N ASP A 16 -22.22 -11.03 13.38
CA ASP A 16 -21.68 -11.55 12.12
C ASP A 16 -20.51 -10.65 11.64
N LEU A 17 -19.71 -11.18 10.73
CA LEU A 17 -18.58 -10.45 10.14
C LEU A 17 -19.07 -9.16 9.48
N ALA A 18 -18.38 -8.05 9.73
CA ALA A 18 -18.58 -6.83 8.97
C ALA A 18 -18.03 -6.99 7.54
N ASP A 19 -18.44 -6.13 6.62
CA ASP A 19 -18.02 -6.21 5.21
C ASP A 19 -16.49 -6.19 5.06
N ASP A 20 -15.81 -5.28 5.76
CA ASP A 20 -14.34 -5.18 5.74
C ASP A 20 -13.67 -6.45 6.29
N GLU A 21 -14.19 -6.98 7.41
CA GLU A 21 -13.67 -8.21 8.02
C GLU A 21 -13.87 -9.41 7.08
N SER A 22 -15.02 -9.48 6.42
CA SER A 22 -15.34 -10.52 5.45
C SER A 22 -14.41 -10.47 4.23
N LEU A 23 -14.09 -9.27 3.74
CA LEU A 23 -13.17 -9.07 2.61
C LEU A 23 -11.79 -9.64 2.96
N VAL A 24 -11.22 -9.25 4.09
CA VAL A 24 -9.87 -9.70 4.47
C VAL A 24 -9.84 -11.22 4.71
N VAL A 25 -10.91 -11.78 5.27
CA VAL A 25 -11.08 -13.23 5.42
C VAL A 25 -11.10 -13.95 4.08
N THR A 26 -11.92 -13.50 3.13
CA THR A 26 -12.01 -14.10 1.79
C THR A 26 -10.70 -13.98 1.01
N GLU A 27 -10.00 -12.84 1.11
CA GLU A 27 -8.69 -12.67 0.51
C GLU A 27 -7.67 -13.69 1.05
N PHE A 28 -7.66 -13.95 2.35
CA PHE A 28 -6.75 -14.95 2.90
C PHE A 28 -7.12 -16.37 2.47
N GLU A 29 -8.40 -16.74 2.46
CA GLU A 29 -8.86 -18.05 2.00
C GLU A 29 -8.51 -18.28 0.52
N ASP A 30 -8.73 -17.28 -0.35
CA ASP A 30 -8.32 -17.34 -1.76
C ASP A 30 -6.81 -17.56 -1.93
N HIS A 31 -6.01 -17.01 -1.02
CA HIS A 31 -4.57 -17.25 -1.01
C HIS A 31 -4.22 -18.66 -0.55
N ALA A 32 -4.84 -19.11 0.54
CA ALA A 32 -4.66 -20.42 1.11
C ALA A 32 -5.02 -21.54 0.12
N ASN A 33 -6.09 -21.34 -0.66
CA ASN A 33 -6.50 -22.25 -1.72
C ASN A 33 -5.43 -22.46 -2.80
N ARG A 34 -4.55 -21.46 -3.02
CA ARG A 34 -3.46 -21.53 -4.02
C ARG A 34 -2.12 -21.90 -3.40
N CYS A 35 -1.91 -21.61 -2.12
CA CYS A 35 -0.63 -21.78 -1.44
C CYS A 35 -0.66 -22.91 -0.43
N ARG A 36 0.07 -24.01 -0.72
CA ARG A 36 0.14 -25.19 0.16
C ARG A 36 0.68 -24.87 1.56
N HIS A 37 1.63 -23.95 1.68
CA HIS A 37 2.16 -23.54 2.99
C HIS A 37 1.16 -22.72 3.80
N CYS A 38 0.34 -21.91 3.14
CA CYS A 38 -0.57 -20.99 3.80
C CYS A 38 -1.97 -21.61 4.00
N ALA A 39 -2.26 -22.76 3.36
CA ALA A 39 -3.44 -23.60 3.61
C ALA A 39 -3.48 -24.17 5.04
N ASN A 40 -2.36 -24.72 5.52
CA ASN A 40 -2.25 -25.37 6.83
C ASN A 40 -1.19 -24.68 7.70
N ALA A 41 -1.54 -23.50 8.25
CA ALA A 41 -0.63 -22.73 9.10
C ALA A 41 -0.13 -23.53 10.33
N VAL A 42 -0.99 -24.37 10.93
CA VAL A 42 -0.62 -25.21 12.08
C VAL A 42 0.45 -26.25 11.72
N GLU A 43 0.37 -26.86 10.54
CA GLU A 43 1.38 -27.81 10.08
C GLU A 43 2.70 -27.08 9.81
N THR A 44 2.65 -25.91 9.18
CA THR A 44 3.88 -25.12 8.95
C THR A 44 4.58 -24.71 10.24
N LEU A 45 3.81 -24.43 11.31
CA LEU A 45 4.38 -24.15 12.63
C LEU A 45 5.08 -25.39 13.22
N LYS A 46 4.47 -26.57 13.10
CA LYS A 46 5.08 -27.85 13.54
C LYS A 46 6.37 -28.16 12.79
N ASP A 47 6.41 -27.84 11.50
CA ASP A 47 7.61 -27.97 10.67
C ASP A 47 8.68 -26.89 10.97
N GLY A 48 8.40 -25.94 11.87
CA GLY A 48 9.27 -24.81 12.19
C GLY A 48 9.43 -23.82 11.05
N ARG A 49 8.52 -23.85 10.06
CA ARG A 49 8.54 -22.97 8.89
C ARG A 49 7.64 -21.76 9.11
N SER A 50 7.98 -20.66 8.44
CA SER A 50 7.12 -19.47 8.40
C SER A 50 6.14 -19.53 7.23
N LEU A 51 5.05 -18.78 7.34
CA LEU A 51 4.15 -18.53 6.21
C LEU A 51 4.91 -17.89 5.04
N CYS A 52 4.34 -18.05 3.85
CA CYS A 52 4.71 -17.36 2.62
C CYS A 52 4.69 -15.83 2.80
N ASP A 53 5.47 -15.05 2.05
CA ASP A 53 5.55 -13.59 2.23
C ASP A 53 4.22 -12.88 1.98
N GLN A 54 3.48 -13.33 0.97
CA GLN A 54 2.14 -12.83 0.67
C GLN A 54 1.13 -13.22 1.77
N GLY A 55 1.17 -14.46 2.24
CA GLY A 55 0.34 -14.93 3.35
C GLY A 55 0.65 -14.21 4.65
N ASN A 56 1.92 -13.92 4.95
CA ASN A 56 2.31 -13.08 6.09
C ASN A 56 1.72 -11.68 5.97
N ALA A 57 1.73 -11.06 4.79
CA ALA A 57 1.14 -9.74 4.58
C ALA A 57 -0.39 -9.76 4.81
N ARG A 58 -1.10 -10.74 4.24
CA ARG A 58 -2.55 -10.90 4.43
C ARG A 58 -2.91 -11.25 5.88
N ALA A 59 -2.13 -12.11 6.52
CA ALA A 59 -2.30 -12.46 7.93
C ALA A 59 -2.14 -11.25 8.85
N ARG A 60 -1.22 -10.33 8.53
CA ARG A 60 -1.06 -9.07 9.28
C ARG A 60 -2.28 -8.19 9.11
N THR A 61 -2.80 -8.05 7.90
CA THR A 61 -4.06 -7.35 7.67
C THR A 61 -5.18 -8.00 8.48
N LEU A 62 -5.32 -9.34 8.47
CA LEU A 62 -6.31 -10.04 9.29
C LEU A 62 -6.18 -9.69 10.79
N THR A 63 -4.97 -9.70 11.34
CA THR A 63 -4.75 -9.38 12.76
C THR A 63 -5.07 -7.94 13.14
N GLN A 64 -5.21 -7.03 12.17
CA GLN A 64 -5.66 -5.65 12.43
C GLN A 64 -7.17 -5.55 12.60
N TYR A 65 -7.94 -6.51 12.07
CA TYR A 65 -9.40 -6.51 12.14
C TYR A 65 -9.94 -7.52 13.14
N ILE A 66 -9.35 -8.72 13.19
CA ILE A 66 -9.82 -9.83 14.01
C ILE A 66 -8.65 -10.35 14.84
N TYR A 67 -8.88 -10.59 16.12
CA TYR A 67 -7.96 -11.29 17.00
C TYR A 67 -8.63 -12.52 17.62
N SER A 68 -7.84 -13.55 17.92
CA SER A 68 -8.31 -14.72 18.63
C SER A 68 -7.83 -14.70 20.08
N ARG A 69 -8.71 -15.11 21.00
CA ARG A 69 -8.39 -15.30 22.41
C ARG A 69 -9.13 -16.54 22.89
N ASN A 70 -8.38 -17.53 23.37
CA ASN A 70 -8.91 -18.81 23.87
C ASN A 70 -9.80 -19.52 22.83
N GLY A 71 -9.41 -19.50 21.54
CA GLY A 71 -10.18 -20.11 20.45
C GLY A 71 -11.49 -19.40 20.10
N LYS A 72 -11.79 -18.25 20.72
CA LYS A 72 -12.89 -17.35 20.36
C LYS A 72 -12.32 -16.19 19.54
N TYR A 73 -13.10 -15.71 18.58
CA TYR A 73 -12.70 -14.61 17.69
C TYR A 73 -13.41 -13.33 18.06
N TYR A 74 -12.67 -12.24 18.09
CA TYR A 74 -13.13 -10.93 18.51
C TYR A 74 -12.71 -9.89 17.49
N SER A 75 -13.52 -8.84 17.33
CA SER A 75 -13.16 -7.71 16.50
C SER A 75 -12.20 -6.78 17.25
N VAL A 76 -11.10 -6.41 16.60
CA VAL A 76 -10.13 -5.42 17.11
C VAL A 76 -10.79 -4.05 17.17
N VAL A 77 -11.54 -3.68 16.13
CA VAL A 77 -12.20 -2.36 16.02
C VAL A 77 -13.17 -2.14 17.20
N ASP A 78 -13.99 -3.14 17.52
CA ASP A 78 -14.93 -3.04 18.63
C ASP A 78 -14.23 -3.10 20.00
N ALA A 79 -13.12 -3.84 20.09
CA ALA A 79 -12.30 -3.89 21.30
C ALA A 79 -11.64 -2.53 21.60
N GLU A 80 -11.15 -1.81 20.58
CA GLU A 80 -10.64 -0.45 20.70
C GLU A 80 -11.73 0.55 21.12
N ALA A 81 -12.97 0.32 20.68
CA ALA A 81 -14.15 1.07 21.12
C ALA A 81 -14.63 0.72 22.54
N GLY A 82 -13.93 -0.18 23.25
CA GLY A 82 -14.26 -0.58 24.63
C GLY A 82 -15.39 -1.60 24.76
N LYS A 83 -15.87 -2.16 23.64
CA LYS A 83 -16.92 -3.19 23.60
C LYS A 83 -16.38 -4.43 22.88
N PRO A 84 -15.67 -5.35 23.56
CA PRO A 84 -15.19 -6.55 22.90
C PRO A 84 -16.39 -7.31 22.34
N THR A 85 -16.48 -7.41 21.02
CA THR A 85 -17.59 -8.05 20.34
C THR A 85 -17.07 -9.33 19.70
N ARG A 86 -17.76 -10.44 19.94
CA ARG A 86 -17.39 -11.74 19.38
C ARG A 86 -17.90 -11.82 17.95
N VAL A 87 -17.03 -12.22 17.05
CA VAL A 87 -17.36 -12.35 15.63
C VAL A 87 -17.54 -13.83 15.28
N LYS A 88 -18.62 -14.15 14.57
CA LYS A 88 -18.86 -15.49 14.03
C LYS A 88 -18.11 -15.65 12.71
N LEU A 89 -17.05 -16.47 12.71
CA LEU A 89 -16.42 -16.92 11.48
C LEU A 89 -17.21 -18.07 10.85
N ALA A 90 -17.48 -17.94 9.54
CA ALA A 90 -18.14 -18.98 8.76
C ALA A 90 -17.40 -20.32 8.86
N ARG A 91 -18.13 -21.43 8.67
CA ARG A 91 -17.54 -22.77 8.79
C ARG A 91 -16.55 -23.09 7.68
N ASP A 92 -16.70 -22.41 6.55
CA ASP A 92 -15.97 -22.68 5.32
C ASP A 92 -14.57 -22.06 5.34
N THR A 93 -14.29 -21.15 6.29
CA THR A 93 -13.01 -20.46 6.42
C THR A 93 -12.03 -21.28 7.27
N TYR A 94 -11.58 -22.41 6.73
CA TYR A 94 -10.69 -23.34 7.44
C TYR A 94 -9.27 -22.77 7.60
N ALA A 95 -8.73 -22.13 6.57
CA ALA A 95 -7.36 -21.63 6.59
C ALA A 95 -7.18 -20.49 7.60
N VAL A 96 -8.17 -19.59 7.70
CA VAL A 96 -8.17 -18.50 8.68
C VAL A 96 -8.22 -19.03 10.11
N ARG A 97 -9.06 -20.04 10.38
CA ARG A 97 -9.15 -20.66 11.71
C ARG A 97 -7.83 -21.31 12.10
N ASN A 98 -7.24 -22.07 11.19
CA ASN A 98 -5.91 -22.67 11.38
C ASN A 98 -4.84 -21.62 11.63
N LEU A 99 -4.88 -20.49 10.92
CA LEU A 99 -3.96 -19.39 11.13
C LEU A 99 -4.07 -18.84 12.55
N PHE A 100 -5.28 -18.54 13.03
CA PHE A 100 -5.47 -18.04 14.39
C PHE A 100 -5.05 -19.05 15.46
N THR A 101 -5.31 -20.35 15.25
CA THR A 101 -4.80 -21.39 16.15
C THR A 101 -3.26 -21.43 16.16
N ALA A 102 -2.62 -21.30 15.00
CA ALA A 102 -1.17 -21.23 14.92
C ALA A 102 -0.61 -19.97 15.60
N LEU A 103 -1.29 -18.82 15.49
CA LEU A 103 -0.93 -17.59 16.19
C LEU A 103 -1.04 -17.74 17.72
N GLU A 104 -2.09 -18.39 18.22
CA GLU A 104 -2.24 -18.72 19.66
C GLU A 104 -1.12 -19.65 20.15
N GLN A 105 -0.64 -20.55 19.29
CA GLN A 105 0.49 -21.44 19.56
C GLN A 105 1.86 -20.74 19.45
N GLY A 106 1.90 -19.45 19.07
CA GLY A 106 3.11 -18.65 19.02
C GLY A 106 3.74 -18.51 17.63
N LEU A 107 3.00 -18.77 16.55
CA LEU A 107 3.45 -18.44 15.20
C LEU A 107 3.73 -16.94 15.10
N ARG A 108 4.99 -16.58 14.81
CA ARG A 108 5.38 -15.19 14.63
C ARG A 108 5.18 -14.78 13.18
N LEU A 109 4.25 -13.86 12.95
CA LEU A 109 4.14 -13.17 11.67
C LEU A 109 5.43 -12.40 11.45
N ARG A 110 6.13 -12.69 10.34
CA ARG A 110 7.37 -11.99 10.03
C ARG A 110 7.03 -10.52 9.88
N SER A 111 7.50 -9.72 10.84
CA SER A 111 7.47 -8.30 10.61
C SER A 111 8.45 -8.06 9.47
N LYS A 112 7.99 -7.63 8.27
CA LYS A 112 8.88 -7.05 7.24
C LYS A 112 9.94 -6.30 8.02
N PRO A 113 11.24 -6.65 7.89
CA PRO A 113 12.25 -5.91 8.60
C PRO A 113 12.02 -4.48 8.13
N VAL A 114 11.47 -3.65 9.01
CA VAL A 114 11.71 -2.23 8.92
C VAL A 114 13.22 -2.27 8.95
N VAL A 115 13.83 -2.00 7.81
CA VAL A 115 15.20 -1.55 7.79
C VAL A 115 15.11 -0.24 8.56
N MET A 116 15.04 -0.36 9.89
CA MET A 116 15.77 0.53 10.75
C MET A 116 17.14 0.39 10.15
N GLN A 117 17.46 1.34 9.28
CA GLN A 117 18.80 1.80 9.18
C GLN A 117 19.13 2.13 10.64
N ALA A 118 19.61 1.12 11.38
CA ALA A 118 20.52 1.37 12.47
C ALA A 118 21.46 2.41 11.86
N PRO A 119 21.58 3.61 12.45
CA PRO A 119 22.50 4.59 11.91
C PRO A 119 23.79 3.83 11.74
N VAL A 120 24.20 3.64 10.49
CA VAL A 120 25.37 2.84 10.15
C VAL A 120 26.45 3.50 10.99
N GLN A 121 26.91 2.81 12.03
CA GLN A 121 28.16 3.17 12.67
C GLN A 121 29.14 3.00 11.54
N ALA A 122 29.43 4.13 10.88
CA ALA A 122 30.45 4.19 9.87
C ALA A 122 31.66 3.51 10.48
N PRO A 123 32.29 2.53 9.80
CA PRO A 123 33.54 2.01 10.30
C PRO A 123 34.45 3.23 10.49
N SER A 124 34.87 3.44 11.73
CA SER A 124 35.83 4.45 12.12
C SER A 124 37.21 4.05 11.60
N THR A 125 37.33 3.87 10.29
CA THR A 125 38.61 3.97 9.60
C THR A 125 38.87 5.44 9.42
N GLY A 126 39.61 6.00 10.38
CA GLY A 126 40.02 7.40 10.39
C GLY A 126 40.67 7.80 9.07
N ARG A 127 39.94 8.55 8.26
CA ARG A 127 40.56 9.53 7.36
C ARG A 127 40.63 10.82 8.16
N SER A 128 41.79 11.07 8.77
CA SER A 128 42.10 12.40 9.28
C SER A 128 41.99 13.37 8.12
N TYR A 129 41.10 14.35 8.23
CA TYR A 129 41.07 15.50 7.34
C TYR A 129 42.16 16.47 7.80
N ASP A 130 43.41 16.06 7.60
CA ASP A 130 44.53 16.95 7.87
C ASP A 130 44.55 18.07 6.82
N ARG A 131 44.67 19.31 7.30
CA ARG A 131 44.54 20.55 6.50
C ARG A 131 45.64 20.72 5.44
N THR A 132 46.63 19.83 5.44
CA THR A 132 47.82 19.82 4.58
C THR A 132 47.69 18.92 3.36
N TYR A 133 46.53 18.29 3.10
CA TYR A 133 46.38 17.44 1.92
C TYR A 133 46.25 18.29 0.63
N PRO A 134 47.18 18.18 -0.34
CA PRO A 134 47.11 18.94 -1.57
C PRO A 134 45.98 18.38 -2.46
N ILE A 135 44.93 19.17 -2.68
CA ILE A 135 43.87 18.85 -3.63
C ILE A 135 44.32 19.35 -5.02
N PRO A 136 44.58 18.48 -6.00
CA PRO A 136 44.89 18.94 -7.35
C PRO A 136 43.65 19.57 -8.00
N ALA A 137 43.82 20.70 -8.67
CA ALA A 137 42.75 21.36 -9.41
C ALA A 137 42.16 20.40 -10.46
N ARG A 138 40.83 20.25 -10.44
CA ARG A 138 40.09 19.39 -11.37
C ARG A 138 40.27 19.95 -12.79
N ARG A 139 40.99 19.22 -13.66
CA ARG A 139 41.16 19.60 -15.07
C ARG A 139 39.81 19.52 -15.77
N VAL A 140 39.30 20.68 -16.20
CA VAL A 140 38.16 20.77 -17.09
C VAL A 140 38.71 20.56 -18.50
N SER A 141 38.48 19.39 -19.08
CA SER A 141 38.74 19.14 -20.50
C SER A 141 37.84 20.08 -21.30
N GLY A 142 38.46 21.07 -21.96
CA GLY A 142 37.81 22.19 -22.63
C GLY A 142 37.07 21.86 -23.93
N GLU A 143 36.40 20.72 -24.02
CA GLU A 143 35.75 20.30 -25.26
C GLU A 143 34.44 19.57 -24.98
N GLN A 144 33.49 20.29 -24.40
CA GLN A 144 32.07 19.97 -24.55
C GLN A 144 31.35 21.19 -25.10
N VAL A 145 31.16 21.14 -26.42
CA VAL A 145 30.32 22.04 -27.20
C VAL A 145 28.95 22.12 -26.55
N ARG A 146 28.59 23.31 -26.04
CA ARG A 146 27.22 23.63 -25.63
C ARG A 146 26.28 23.43 -26.82
N PRO A 147 25.15 22.71 -26.69
CA PRO A 147 24.13 22.73 -27.73
C PRO A 147 23.55 24.14 -27.87
N ARG A 148 23.40 24.58 -29.12
CA ARG A 148 22.98 25.92 -29.60
C ARG A 148 21.54 26.35 -29.20
N SER A 149 20.91 25.75 -28.19
CA SER A 149 19.50 26.00 -27.84
C SER A 149 19.27 26.81 -26.56
N MET A 150 20.32 27.26 -25.87
CA MET A 150 20.19 28.10 -24.67
C MET A 150 20.36 29.58 -25.02
N SER A 151 19.33 30.19 -25.62
CA SER A 151 19.21 31.64 -25.67
C SER A 151 18.87 32.17 -24.26
N PRO A 152 19.60 33.16 -23.72
CA PRO A 152 19.44 33.64 -22.34
C PRO A 152 18.20 34.51 -22.10
N GLU A 153 17.36 34.77 -23.10
CA GLU A 153 16.29 35.79 -23.02
C GLU A 153 14.99 35.34 -22.34
N THR A 154 14.82 34.06 -21.98
CA THR A 154 13.51 33.53 -21.52
C THR A 154 13.49 32.90 -20.13
N PHE A 155 14.56 33.00 -19.33
CA PHE A 155 14.61 32.36 -18.00
C PHE A 155 14.64 33.41 -16.89
N GLN A 156 13.54 33.53 -16.15
CA GLN A 156 13.52 34.30 -14.89
C GLN A 156 13.96 33.38 -13.75
N ILE A 157 15.14 33.66 -13.19
CA ILE A 157 15.68 32.95 -12.03
C ILE A 157 14.96 33.47 -10.78
N ILE A 158 14.16 32.63 -10.12
CA ILE A 158 13.52 32.96 -8.85
C ILE A 158 14.25 32.17 -7.76
N GLU A 159 15.03 32.87 -6.93
CA GLU A 159 15.68 32.29 -5.76
C GLU A 159 14.64 32.02 -4.66
N ARG A 160 14.56 30.78 -4.20
CA ARG A 160 13.76 30.39 -3.02
C ARG A 160 14.70 29.88 -1.94
N THR A 161 14.55 30.38 -0.73
CA THR A 161 15.33 29.97 0.44
C THR A 161 15.15 28.46 0.74
N PRO A 162 16.23 27.71 0.97
CA PRO A 162 16.17 26.26 1.06
C PRO A 162 15.56 25.79 2.39
N ARG A 163 14.52 24.95 2.32
CA ARG A 163 14.05 24.15 3.46
C ARG A 163 15.04 23.01 3.69
N SER A 164 15.54 22.90 4.93
CA SER A 164 16.45 21.86 5.37
C SER A 164 15.80 20.47 5.30
N SER A 165 15.97 19.74 4.19
CA SER A 165 16.14 18.28 4.18
C SER A 165 16.23 17.73 2.75
N ARG A 166 17.32 16.98 2.52
CA ARG A 166 17.52 15.92 1.51
C ARG A 166 17.25 16.24 0.02
N SER A 167 18.36 16.35 -0.71
CA SER A 167 18.57 16.15 -2.16
C SER A 167 17.79 17.06 -3.14
N PRO A 168 18.49 17.80 -4.02
CA PRO A 168 17.85 18.61 -5.04
C PRO A 168 17.38 17.71 -6.19
N THR A 169 16.10 17.38 -6.21
CA THR A 169 15.42 16.94 -7.44
C THR A 169 14.85 18.18 -8.10
N SER A 170 15.46 18.64 -9.19
CA SER A 170 14.90 19.71 -10.01
C SER A 170 13.72 19.15 -10.79
N ILE A 171 12.51 19.22 -10.22
CA ILE A 171 11.28 18.92 -10.95
C ILE A 171 11.02 20.13 -11.87
N MET A 172 11.41 20.02 -13.14
CA MET A 172 11.06 20.99 -14.17
C MET A 172 9.57 20.85 -14.49
N TYR A 173 8.75 21.72 -13.92
CA TYR A 173 7.41 21.94 -14.46
C TYR A 173 7.54 22.79 -15.72
N ARG A 174 7.05 22.29 -16.86
CA ARG A 174 6.57 23.21 -17.90
C ARG A 174 5.49 24.05 -17.24
N SER A 175 5.72 25.35 -17.08
CA SER A 175 4.72 26.26 -16.56
C SER A 175 3.38 26.00 -17.25
N PRO A 176 2.26 25.98 -16.52
CA PRO A 176 0.91 25.91 -17.07
C PRO A 176 0.58 27.27 -17.68
N GLY A 177 1.38 27.68 -18.66
CA GLY A 177 1.03 28.76 -19.57
C GLY A 177 -0.02 28.20 -20.50
N GLY A 178 -1.28 28.49 -20.20
CA GLY A 178 -2.36 28.43 -21.17
C GLY A 178 -1.84 29.06 -22.45
N SER A 179 -1.56 28.22 -23.44
CA SER A 179 -1.13 28.69 -24.75
C SER A 179 -2.37 29.26 -25.42
N PRO A 180 -2.42 30.57 -25.72
CA PRO A 180 -3.44 31.09 -26.60
C PRO A 180 -3.21 30.44 -27.97
N SER A 181 -4.25 29.83 -28.52
CA SER A 181 -4.44 29.62 -29.96
C SER A 181 -3.17 29.28 -30.77
N ARG A 182 -2.58 28.10 -30.54
CA ARG A 182 -1.72 27.49 -31.59
C ARG A 182 -2.64 27.06 -32.74
N PRO A 183 -2.47 27.57 -33.97
CA PRO A 183 -3.31 27.14 -35.10
C PRO A 183 -3.11 25.65 -35.34
N SER A 184 -4.23 24.92 -35.51
CA SER A 184 -4.28 23.47 -35.73
C SER A 184 -3.45 22.99 -36.94
N SER A 185 -2.96 23.92 -37.77
CA SER A 185 -2.12 23.66 -38.94
C SER A 185 -0.75 23.05 -38.61
N SER A 186 -0.21 23.19 -37.39
CA SER A 186 1.13 22.66 -37.03
C SER A 186 1.12 21.19 -36.60
N ARG A 187 -0.04 20.53 -36.49
CA ARG A 187 -0.15 19.15 -35.97
C ARG A 187 -0.34 18.07 -37.05
N GLY A 188 -0.32 18.42 -38.33
CA GLY A 188 -0.45 17.47 -39.44
C GLY A 188 -1.90 17.03 -39.71
N SER A 189 -2.20 16.65 -40.95
CA SER A 189 -3.55 16.27 -41.40
C SER A 189 -4.10 15.06 -40.65
N LEU A 190 -3.24 14.10 -40.28
CA LEU A 190 -3.61 12.87 -39.58
C LEU A 190 -4.22 13.14 -38.19
N TYR A 191 -3.73 14.17 -37.49
CA TYR A 191 -4.30 14.59 -36.20
C TYR A 191 -5.71 15.18 -36.32
N ASN A 192 -6.04 15.80 -37.45
CA ASN A 192 -7.36 16.37 -37.66
C ASN A 192 -8.41 15.30 -37.97
N THR A 193 -8.03 14.28 -38.75
CA THR A 193 -8.88 13.10 -39.00
C THR A 193 -9.14 12.30 -37.72
N ASP A 194 -8.13 11.99 -36.92
CA ASP A 194 -8.31 11.29 -35.63
C ASP A 194 -9.21 12.07 -34.67
N ARG A 195 -9.10 13.40 -34.70
CA ARG A 195 -9.94 14.28 -33.88
C ARG A 195 -11.39 14.26 -34.35
N GLN A 196 -11.63 14.30 -35.66
CA GLN A 196 -12.98 14.19 -36.23
C GLN A 196 -13.61 12.82 -35.94
N GLU A 197 -12.88 11.72 -36.17
CA GLU A 197 -13.35 10.36 -35.90
C GLU A 197 -13.70 10.16 -34.41
N ARG A 198 -12.95 10.79 -33.50
CA ARG A 198 -13.25 10.74 -32.06
C ARG A 198 -14.53 11.51 -31.71
N VAL A 199 -14.79 12.63 -32.39
CA VAL A 199 -16.01 13.42 -32.19
C VAL A 199 -17.22 12.68 -32.77
N GLU A 200 -17.11 12.10 -33.97
CA GLU A 200 -18.19 11.31 -34.59
C GLU A 200 -18.58 10.11 -33.72
N ARG A 201 -17.62 9.35 -33.19
CA ARG A 201 -17.90 8.25 -32.25
C ARG A 201 -18.64 8.68 -30.98
N GLN A 202 -18.42 9.92 -30.52
CA GLN A 202 -19.13 10.45 -29.35
C GLN A 202 -20.57 10.84 -29.69
N TYR A 203 -20.85 11.30 -30.91
CA TYR A 203 -22.20 11.61 -31.36
C TYR A 203 -23.00 10.35 -31.72
N GLU A 204 -22.36 9.31 -32.26
CA GLU A 204 -23.02 8.06 -32.65
C GLU A 204 -23.36 7.13 -31.48
N ALA A 205 -22.83 7.37 -30.27
CA ALA A 205 -23.21 6.59 -29.10
C ALA A 205 -24.53 7.12 -28.53
N PRO A 206 -25.71 6.50 -28.82
CA PRO A 206 -26.92 6.88 -28.11
C PRO A 206 -26.70 6.64 -26.62
N ARG A 207 -26.91 7.69 -25.83
CA ARG A 207 -26.99 7.60 -24.37
C ARG A 207 -28.08 6.59 -24.03
N ARG A 208 -27.70 5.34 -23.73
CA ARG A 208 -28.60 4.33 -23.21
C ARG A 208 -29.00 4.76 -21.80
N TYR A 209 -30.18 5.35 -21.67
CA TYR A 209 -30.84 5.46 -20.38
C TYR A 209 -31.19 4.03 -19.95
N VAL A 210 -30.57 3.58 -18.87
CA VAL A 210 -30.97 2.34 -18.19
C VAL A 210 -32.30 2.66 -17.49
N GLU A 211 -33.40 2.10 -17.99
CA GLU A 211 -34.68 2.15 -17.29
C GLU A 211 -34.53 1.47 -15.94
N SER A 212 -34.66 2.26 -14.87
CA SER A 212 -34.77 1.77 -13.51
C SER A 212 -36.10 1.01 -13.38
N GLY A 213 -36.06 -0.31 -13.50
CA GLY A 213 -37.19 -1.19 -13.29
C GLY A 213 -37.78 -1.04 -11.88
N SER A 214 -38.97 -0.44 -11.81
CA SER A 214 -39.78 -0.29 -10.62
C SER A 214 -40.41 -1.63 -10.20
N LYS A 215 -40.19 -1.98 -8.94
CA LYS A 215 -41.17 -2.45 -7.95
C LYS A 215 -42.41 -3.20 -8.50
N TYR A 216 -42.48 -4.50 -8.25
CA TYR A 216 -43.75 -5.17 -8.00
C TYR A 216 -43.69 -5.95 -6.70
N HIS A 217 -44.47 -5.47 -5.74
CA HIS A 217 -45.07 -6.23 -4.65
C HIS A 217 -45.87 -7.41 -5.23
N ARG A 218 -45.64 -8.62 -4.73
CA ARG A 218 -46.72 -9.51 -4.31
C ARG A 218 -46.22 -10.54 -3.32
#